data_AF-A0ABD5DHW0-F1
#
_entry.id   AF-A0ABD5DHW0-F1
#
_cell.length_a   1.000
_cell.length_b   1.000
_cell.length_c   1.000
_cell.angle_alpha   90.00
_cell.angle_beta   90.00
_cell.angle_gamma   90.00
#
_symmetry.space_group_name_H-M   'P 1'
#
loop_
_entity.id
_entity.type
_entity.pdbx_description
1 polymer ?
#
loop_
_entity_poly.entity_id
_entity_poly.type
_entity_poly.pdbx_seq_one_letter_code
_entity_poly.pdbx_strand_id
1 'polypeptide(L)'
;YDTTVECSEDSFWLDVRGDSMTSPAGLSIPEGMAILVDPQVEAINGKLVVAKLDGDNEATFKKLVIDAGQRFLKPLNPQYPIIPING
;
A
#
# COMPACT_ATOMS: atom_id res chain seq x y z
N TYR A 1 8.34 17.89 -0.40
CA TYR A 1 8.28 17.29 0.94
C TYR A 1 9.69 16.83 1.28
N ASP A 2 10.28 17.34 2.37
CA ASP A 2 11.55 16.82 2.91
C ASP A 2 11.27 15.62 3.82
N THR A 3 12.12 14.59 3.78
CA THR A 3 12.01 13.38 4.64
C THR A 3 13.28 13.18 5.44
N THR A 4 13.16 12.63 6.66
CA THR A 4 14.29 12.33 7.57
C THR A 4 14.77 10.88 7.43
N VAL A 5 14.20 10.13 6.48
CA VAL A 5 14.48 8.70 6.28
C VAL A 5 15.32 8.53 5.02
N GLU A 6 16.39 7.74 5.10
CA GLU A 6 17.15 7.34 3.91
C GLU A 6 16.22 6.62 2.93
N CYS A 7 16.07 7.17 1.73
CA CYS A 7 15.24 6.64 0.66
C CYS A 7 16.06 6.62 -0.64
N SER A 8 15.75 5.70 -1.54
CA SER A 8 16.41 5.64 -2.85
C SER A 8 16.09 6.87 -3.71
N GLU A 9 16.93 7.15 -4.72
CA GLU A 9 16.69 8.25 -5.68
C GLU A 9 15.39 8.08 -6.47
N ASP A 10 14.88 6.86 -6.59
CA ASP A 10 13.62 6.53 -7.27
C ASP A 10 12.39 6.69 -6.38
N SER A 11 12.56 7.20 -5.15
CA SER A 11 11.45 7.38 -4.22
C SER A 11 10.55 8.55 -4.61
N PHE A 12 9.24 8.38 -4.46
CA PHE A 12 8.27 9.40 -4.82
C PHE A 12 7.12 9.48 -3.81
N TRP A 13 6.52 10.67 -3.74
CA TRP A 13 5.35 10.92 -2.92
C TRP A 13 4.07 10.60 -3.71
N LEU A 14 3.11 9.94 -3.06
CA LEU A 14 1.76 9.75 -3.57
C LEU A 14 0.74 10.32 -2.62
N ASP A 15 -0.29 10.95 -3.16
CA ASP A 15 -1.48 11.32 -2.40
C ASP A 15 -2.43 10.13 -2.33
N VAL A 16 -2.83 9.77 -1.11
CA VAL A 16 -3.80 8.71 -0.87
C VAL A 16 -5.17 9.18 -1.34
N ARG A 17 -5.78 8.40 -2.25
CA ARG A 17 -7.12 8.63 -2.78
C ARG A 17 -8.08 7.55 -2.29
N GLY A 18 -9.28 7.97 -1.90
CA GLY A 18 -10.29 7.11 -1.31
C GLY A 18 -9.96 6.64 0.12
N ASP A 19 -10.90 5.96 0.74
CA ASP A 19 -10.88 5.59 2.16
C ASP A 19 -10.51 4.12 2.41
N SER A 20 -10.03 3.40 1.40
CA SER A 20 -9.66 1.98 1.52
C SER A 20 -8.56 1.70 2.56
N MET A 21 -7.79 2.73 2.92
CA MET A 21 -6.74 2.67 3.96
C MET A 21 -7.15 3.41 5.26
N THR A 22 -8.39 3.88 5.34
CA THR A 22 -8.97 4.46 6.55
C THR A 22 -9.49 3.36 7.47
N SER A 23 -8.71 3.01 8.48
CA SER A 23 -9.13 2.00 9.47
C SER A 23 -10.02 2.63 10.54
N PRO A 24 -11.08 1.94 11.00
CA PRO A 24 -11.85 2.35 12.18
C PRO A 24 -11.07 2.17 13.50
N ALA A 25 -9.97 1.41 13.51
CA ALA A 25 -9.14 1.18 14.69
C ALA A 25 -7.68 0.86 14.33
N GLY A 26 -6.72 1.31 15.15
CA GLY A 26 -5.29 1.08 14.93
C GLY A 26 -4.69 2.02 13.88
N LEU A 27 -3.79 1.49 13.04
CA LEU A 27 -3.16 2.27 11.96
C LEU A 27 -4.21 2.65 10.91
N SER A 28 -4.29 3.94 10.59
CA SER A 28 -5.24 4.50 9.62
C SER A 28 -4.53 5.54 8.76
N ILE A 29 -4.77 5.48 7.45
CA ILE A 29 -4.19 6.40 6.46
C ILE A 29 -5.36 6.95 5.63
N PRO A 30 -5.91 8.10 6.06
CA PRO A 30 -7.05 8.71 5.39
C PRO A 30 -6.70 9.31 4.03
N GLU A 31 -7.74 9.54 3.23
CA GLU A 31 -7.65 10.29 1.98
C GLU A 31 -7.01 11.67 2.20
N GLY A 32 -6.20 12.10 1.23
CA GLY A 32 -5.49 13.38 1.25
C GLY A 32 -4.17 13.35 2.02
N MET A 33 -3.80 12.22 2.63
CA MET A 33 -2.48 12.04 3.21
C MET A 33 -1.44 11.75 2.13
N ALA A 34 -0.27 12.37 2.22
CA ALA A 34 0.86 12.06 1.35
C ALA A 34 1.69 10.91 1.96
N ILE A 35 1.99 9.90 1.15
CA ILE A 35 2.86 8.76 1.53
C ILE A 35 4.14 8.79 0.68
N LEU A 36 5.27 8.49 1.31
CA LEU A 36 6.53 8.27 0.61
C LEU A 36 6.64 6.79 0.23
N VAL A 37 6.87 6.55 -1.05
CA VAL A 37 7.02 5.20 -1.62
C VAL A 37 8.45 5.06 -2.13
N ASP A 38 9.14 4.03 -1.64
CA ASP A 38 10.45 3.63 -2.13
C ASP A 38 10.31 2.29 -2.87
N PRO A 39 10.45 2.26 -4.21
CA PRO A 39 10.30 1.05 -5.00
C PRO A 39 11.47 0.06 -4.84
N GLN A 40 12.61 0.50 -4.30
CA GLN A 40 13.78 -0.35 -4.08
C GLN A 40 13.69 -1.17 -2.78
N VAL A 41 12.73 -0.82 -1.90
CA VAL A 41 12.50 -1.56 -0.65
C VAL A 41 11.69 -2.82 -0.92
N GLU A 42 12.19 -3.95 -0.44
CA GLU A 42 11.52 -5.23 -0.60
C GLU A 42 10.15 -5.26 0.10
N ALA A 43 9.14 -5.70 -0.65
CA ALA A 43 7.78 -5.90 -0.16
C ALA A 43 7.68 -7.20 0.67
N ILE A 44 7.77 -7.07 1.99
CA ILE A 44 7.64 -8.19 2.94
C ILE A 44 6.25 -8.25 3.60
N ASN A 45 5.89 -9.44 4.08
CA ASN A 45 4.61 -9.68 4.77
C ASN A 45 4.36 -8.65 5.89
N GLY A 46 3.17 -8.05 5.90
CA GLY A 46 2.73 -7.09 6.90
C GLY A 46 3.07 -5.64 6.59
N LYS A 47 3.89 -5.35 5.57
CA LYS A 47 4.20 -3.98 5.15
C LYS A 47 3.07 -3.38 4.32
N LEU A 48 3.02 -2.06 4.31
CA LEU A 48 2.20 -1.29 3.39
C LEU A 48 2.94 -1.18 2.06
N VAL A 49 2.25 -1.46 0.97
CA VAL A 49 2.83 -1.54 -0.36
C VAL A 49 1.94 -0.81 -1.35
N VAL A 50 2.57 -0.26 -2.38
CA VAL A 50 1.90 0.19 -3.59
C VAL A 50 2.07 -0.88 -4.64
N ALA A 51 0.97 -1.34 -5.22
CA ALA A 51 0.95 -2.37 -6.24
C ALA A 51 0.21 -1.88 -7.47
N LYS A 52 0.69 -2.26 -8.65
CA LYS A 52 -0.05 -2.10 -9.90
C LYS A 52 -0.70 -3.44 -10.23
N LEU A 53 -2.02 -3.46 -10.41
CA LEU A 53 -2.74 -4.67 -10.80
C LEU A 53 -2.72 -4.81 -12.33
N ASP A 54 -2.53 -6.03 -12.83
CA ASP A 54 -2.55 -6.27 -14.27
C ASP A 54 -3.94 -5.97 -14.86
N GLY A 55 -3.97 -5.17 -15.92
CA GLY A 55 -5.20 -4.72 -16.58
C GLY A 55 -5.83 -3.47 -15.98
N ASP A 56 -5.32 -2.99 -14.84
CA ASP A 56 -5.66 -1.67 -14.30
C ASP A 56 -4.49 -0.70 -14.52
N ASN A 57 -4.82 0.53 -14.91
CA ASN A 57 -3.78 1.55 -15.07
C ASN A 57 -3.51 2.30 -13.76
N GLU A 58 -4.32 2.04 -12.73
CA GLU A 58 -4.19 2.67 -11.42
C GLU A 58 -3.36 1.82 -10.45
N ALA A 59 -2.53 2.52 -9.66
CA ALA A 59 -1.81 1.91 -8.55
C ALA A 59 -2.73 1.85 -7.32
N THR A 60 -2.68 0.75 -6.58
CA THR A 60 -3.42 0.58 -5.33
C THR A 60 -2.47 0.55 -4.14
N PHE A 61 -2.87 1.20 -3.05
CA PHE A 61 -2.13 1.20 -1.80
C PHE A 61 -2.83 0.30 -0.77
N LYS A 62 -2.16 -0.77 -0.32
CA LYS A 62 -2.72 -1.82 0.55
C LYS A 62 -1.63 -2.43 1.45
N LYS A 63 -2.02 -3.20 2.46
CA LYS A 63 -1.10 -4.03 3.26
C LYS A 63 -0.83 -5.35 2.54
N LEU A 64 0.43 -5.70 2.31
CA LEU A 64 0.80 -7.03 1.83
C LEU A 64 0.59 -8.05 2.94
N VAL A 65 -0.16 -9.11 2.65
CA VAL A 65 -0.35 -10.25 3.54
C VAL A 65 0.10 -11.50 2.79
N ILE A 66 0.98 -12.28 3.40
CA ILE A 66 1.41 -13.59 2.91
C ILE A 66 0.90 -14.63 3.89
N ASP A 67 -0.01 -15.49 3.44
CA ASP A 67 -0.64 -16.53 4.24
C ASP A 67 -0.65 -17.85 3.45
N ALA A 68 -0.19 -18.92 4.08
CA ALA A 68 -0.08 -20.25 3.46
C ALA A 68 0.61 -20.28 2.07
N GLY A 69 1.58 -19.38 1.83
CA GLY A 69 2.29 -19.25 0.56
C GLY A 69 1.57 -18.44 -0.52
N GLN A 70 0.33 -17.99 -0.25
CA GLN A 70 -0.43 -17.09 -1.11
C GLN A 70 -0.22 -15.63 -0.68
N ARG A 71 -0.25 -14.71 -1.64
CA ARG A 71 -0.05 -13.29 -1.41
C ARG A 71 -1.35 -12.52 -1.67
N PHE A 72 -1.65 -11.59 -0.78
CA PHE A 72 -2.87 -10.80 -0.79
C PHE A 72 -2.57 -9.33 -0.51
N LEU A 73 -3.36 -8.45 -1.11
CA LEU A 73 -3.43 -7.03 -0.78
C LEU A 73 -4.65 -6.81 0.11
N LYS A 74 -4.39 -6.53 1.39
CA LYS A 74 -5.41 -6.29 2.40
C LYS A 74 -5.59 -4.79 2.64
N PRO A 75 -6.79 -4.23 2.43
CA PRO A 75 -7.09 -2.86 2.86
C PRO A 75 -7.07 -2.75 4.39
N LEU A 76 -6.79 -1.55 4.91
CA LEU A 76 -6.95 -1.29 6.35
C LEU A 76 -8.43 -1.05 6.70
N ASN A 77 -9.22 -0.55 5.75
CA ASN A 77 -10.66 -0.42 5.90
C ASN A 77 -11.36 -1.78 5.66
N PRO A 78 -12.04 -2.37 6.66
CA PRO A 78 -12.71 -3.68 6.53
C PRO A 78 -13.88 -3.71 5.54
N GLN A 79 -14.38 -2.55 5.11
CA GLN A 79 -15.45 -2.47 4.11
C GLN A 79 -14.96 -2.82 2.70
N TYR A 80 -13.64 -2.79 2.47
CA TYR A 80 -13.04 -3.10 1.18
C TYR A 80 -12.60 -4.57 1.13
N PRO A 81 -12.77 -5.24 -0.03
CA PRO A 81 -12.38 -6.63 -0.17
C PRO A 81 -10.85 -6.80 -0.17
N ILE A 82 -10.40 -7.99 0.26
CA ILE A 82 -9.02 -8.42 0.09
C ILE A 82 -8.81 -8.86 -1.36
N ILE A 83 -7.72 -8.41 -1.98
CA ILE A 83 -7.41 -8.69 -3.38
C ILE A 83 -6.29 -9.75 -3.43
N PRO A 84 -6.51 -10.94 -4.02
CA PRO A 84 -5.43 -11.89 -4.24
C PRO A 84 -4.47 -11.36 -5.31
N ILE A 85 -3.16 -11.53 -5.08
CA ILE A 85 -2.14 -11.25 -6.08
C ILE A 85 -1.98 -12.52 -6.91
N ASN A 86 -2.61 -12.55 -8.08
CA ASN A 86 -2.38 -13.59 -9.07
C ASN A 86 -1.08 -13.24 -9.78
N GLY A 87 -0.08 -14.11 -9.69
CA GLY A 87 1.17 -14.00 -10.45
C GLY A 87 1.10 -14.66 -11.80
#